data_AF-A0A2T6CWL7-F1
#
_entry.id   AF-A0A2T6CWL7-F1
#
_cell.length_a   1.000
_cell.length_b   1.000
_cell.length_c   1.000
_cell.angle_alpha   90.00
_cell.angle_beta   90.00
_cell.angle_gamma   90.00
#
_symmetry.space_group_name_H-M   'P 1'
#
loop_
_entity.id
_entity.type
_entity.pdbx_description
1 polymer ?
#
loop_
_entity_poly.entity_id
_entity_poly.type
_entity_poly.pdbx_seq_one_letter_code
_entity_poly.pdbx_strand_id
1 'polypeptide(L)'
;MKLSKLLATRQALLRQTQLANLAYAYVTLRCFVTRIANANLHGLVRLRPADPDDGCYWATLTALDFNQSVVEEHFGDQELIQLADAVAFATDTDFAEVEFRLEEMGDRFLQPLHETLEEAGITLDHEQGSPNVSADNAD
;
A
#
# COMPACT_ATOMS: atom_id res chain seq x y z
N MET A 1 9.23 -36.12 -12.29
CA MET A 1 8.17 -35.14 -11.97
C MET A 1 7.10 -35.19 -13.05
N LYS A 2 5.82 -35.01 -12.71
CA LYS A 2 4.70 -35.01 -13.67
C LYS A 2 4.22 -33.58 -13.90
N LEU A 3 3.75 -33.26 -15.11
CA LEU A 3 3.22 -31.94 -15.49
C LEU A 3 2.15 -31.43 -14.51
N SER A 4 1.24 -32.29 -14.06
CA SER A 4 0.20 -31.95 -13.08
C SER A 4 0.78 -31.47 -11.74
N LYS A 5 1.94 -32.01 -11.34
CA LYS A 5 2.64 -31.57 -10.12
C LYS A 5 3.27 -30.19 -10.31
N LEU A 6 3.86 -29.92 -11.48
CA LEU A 6 4.38 -28.59 -11.83
C LEU A 6 3.27 -27.54 -11.88
N LEU A 7 2.12 -27.87 -12.45
CA LEU A 7 0.96 -26.96 -12.50
C LEU A 7 0.38 -26.68 -11.11
N ALA A 8 0.21 -27.71 -10.27
CA ALA A 8 -0.23 -27.53 -8.88
C ALA A 8 0.76 -26.69 -8.06
N THR A 9 2.07 -26.90 -8.24
CA THR A 9 3.10 -26.08 -7.60
C THR A 9 3.05 -24.63 -8.06
N ARG A 10 2.85 -24.36 -9.36
CA ARG A 10 2.67 -22.99 -9.86
C ARG A 10 1.49 -22.30 -9.20
N GLN A 11 0.34 -22.97 -9.09
CA GLN A 11 -0.86 -22.39 -8.49
C GLN A 11 -0.69 -22.09 -7.00
N ALA A 12 0.00 -22.98 -6.26
CA ALA A 12 0.35 -22.75 -4.87
C ALA A 12 1.29 -21.54 -4.70
N LEU A 13 2.30 -21.41 -5.55
CA LEU A 13 3.22 -20.27 -5.54
C LEU A 13 2.51 -18.96 -5.83
N LEU A 14 1.64 -18.90 -6.84
CA LEU A 14 0.87 -17.71 -7.16
C LEU A 14 0.00 -17.26 -5.98
N ARG A 15 -0.67 -18.20 -5.31
CA ARG A 15 -1.48 -17.91 -4.13
C ARG A 15 -0.61 -17.37 -2.98
N GLN A 16 0.55 -17.97 -2.73
CA GLN A 16 1.48 -17.49 -1.70
C GLN A 16 1.99 -16.08 -2.01
N THR A 17 2.34 -15.79 -3.26
CA THR A 17 2.75 -14.44 -3.69
C THR A 17 1.64 -13.43 -3.47
N GLN A 18 0.39 -13.75 -3.85
CA GLN A 18 -0.74 -12.86 -3.64
C GLN A 18 -0.94 -12.54 -2.15
N LEU A 19 -0.92 -13.55 -1.28
CA LEU A 19 -1.07 -13.35 0.16
C LEU A 19 0.09 -12.54 0.76
N ALA A 20 1.33 -12.77 0.30
CA ALA A 20 2.48 -11.99 0.73
C ALA A 20 2.34 -10.51 0.33
N ASN A 21 1.85 -10.23 -0.89
CA ASN A 21 1.61 -8.87 -1.36
C ASN A 21 0.51 -8.17 -0.55
N LEU A 22 -0.59 -8.87 -0.25
CA LEU A 22 -1.66 -8.33 0.61
C LEU A 22 -1.17 -8.04 2.03
N ALA A 23 -0.37 -8.94 2.61
CA ALA A 23 0.22 -8.72 3.93
C ALA A 23 1.18 -7.51 3.93
N TYR A 24 1.99 -7.37 2.89
CA TYR A 24 2.86 -6.20 2.71
C TYR A 24 2.05 -4.90 2.57
N ALA A 25 0.99 -4.90 1.77
CA ALA A 25 0.10 -3.75 1.61
C ALA A 25 -0.57 -3.36 2.94
N TYR A 26 -1.04 -4.35 3.71
CA TYR A 26 -1.65 -4.13 5.01
C TYR A 26 -0.69 -3.46 6.00
N VAL A 27 0.54 -3.98 6.12
CA VAL A 27 1.56 -3.40 7.01
C VAL A 27 1.92 -1.98 6.57
N THR A 28 2.10 -1.78 5.27
CA THR A 28 2.42 -0.47 4.68
C THR A 28 1.32 0.56 4.99
N LEU A 29 0.06 0.22 4.73
CA LEU A 29 -1.08 1.11 5.02
C LEU A 29 -1.24 1.37 6.52
N ARG A 30 -1.03 0.36 7.37
CA ARG A 30 -1.06 0.55 8.84
C ARG A 30 -0.02 1.57 9.30
N CYS A 31 1.18 1.56 8.72
CA CYS A 31 2.22 2.56 9.01
C CYS A 31 1.76 3.97 8.62
N PHE A 32 1.16 4.14 7.43
CA PHE A 32 0.66 5.44 6.98
C PHE A 32 -0.51 5.94 7.82
N VAL A 33 -1.50 5.09 8.11
CA VAL A 33 -2.64 5.44 8.98
C VAL A 33 -2.15 5.87 10.36
N THR A 34 -1.18 5.16 10.93
CA THR A 34 -0.61 5.51 12.24
C THR A 34 0.13 6.85 12.18
N ARG A 35 0.89 7.12 11.10
CA ARG A 35 1.58 8.39 10.91
C ARG A 35 0.60 9.55 10.76
N ILE A 36 -0.43 9.40 9.93
CA ILE A 36 -1.50 10.37 9.71
C ILE A 36 -2.17 10.72 11.04
N ALA A 37 -2.54 9.70 11.83
CA ALA A 37 -3.16 9.91 13.14
C ALA A 37 -2.22 10.62 14.12
N ASN A 38 -0.94 10.22 14.19
CA ASN A 38 0.04 10.83 15.10
C ASN A 38 0.38 12.28 14.75
N ALA A 39 0.42 12.61 13.45
CA ALA A 39 0.65 13.96 12.95
C ALA A 39 -0.65 14.79 12.87
N ASN A 40 -1.80 14.20 13.23
CA ASN A 40 -3.11 14.83 13.16
C ASN A 40 -3.39 15.43 11.76
N LEU A 41 -3.04 14.68 10.72
CA LEU A 41 -3.25 15.07 9.33
C LEU A 41 -4.69 14.78 8.92
N HIS A 42 -5.36 15.78 8.37
CA HIS A 42 -6.74 15.70 7.92
C HIS A 42 -6.89 16.50 6.63
N GLY A 43 -7.78 16.05 5.76
CA GLY A 43 -8.07 16.75 4.51
C GLY A 43 -8.19 15.82 3.32
N LEU A 44 -8.75 16.36 2.25
CA LEU A 44 -8.95 15.67 0.99
C LEU A 44 -7.65 15.68 0.18
N VAL A 45 -7.22 14.49 -0.23
CA VAL A 45 -6.05 14.29 -1.09
C VAL A 45 -6.43 13.51 -2.35
N ARG A 46 -5.62 13.68 -3.39
CA ARG A 46 -5.62 12.85 -4.59
C ARG A 46 -4.30 12.10 -4.70
N LEU A 47 -4.36 10.78 -4.71
CA LEU A 47 -3.24 9.90 -4.98
C LEU A 47 -3.26 9.48 -6.45
N ARG A 48 -2.11 9.58 -7.12
CA ARG A 48 -1.90 9.12 -8.49
C ARG A 48 -0.65 8.22 -8.51
N PRO A 49 -0.72 6.98 -9.04
CA PRO A 49 0.44 6.11 -9.14
C PRO A 49 1.40 6.61 -10.22
N ALA A 50 2.61 6.05 -10.23
CA ALA A 50 3.51 6.24 -11.35
C ALA A 50 2.91 5.56 -12.60
N ASP A 51 2.84 6.30 -13.70
CA ASP A 51 2.42 5.81 -15.00
C ASP A 51 3.54 6.11 -16.02
N PRO A 52 4.36 5.11 -16.40
CA PRO A 52 5.43 5.31 -17.36
C PRO A 52 4.92 5.60 -18.78
N ASP A 53 3.69 5.19 -19.12
CA ASP A 53 3.10 5.41 -20.44
C ASP A 53 2.64 6.87 -20.61
N ASP A 54 2.27 7.54 -19.51
CA ASP A 54 1.95 8.98 -19.46
C ASP A 54 3.17 9.85 -19.08
N GLY A 55 4.37 9.25 -19.02
CA GLY A 55 5.62 9.95 -18.67
C GLY A 55 5.73 10.38 -17.21
N CYS A 56 4.87 9.84 -16.33
CA CYS A 56 4.87 10.10 -14.90
C CYS A 56 5.63 8.98 -14.17
N TYR A 57 6.92 9.21 -13.89
CA TYR A 57 7.78 8.17 -13.30
C TYR A 57 7.69 8.06 -11.76
N TRP A 58 6.83 8.84 -11.11
CA TRP A 58 6.72 8.91 -9.65
C TRP A 58 5.26 9.05 -9.23
N ALA A 59 4.90 8.42 -8.11
CA ALA A 59 3.57 8.56 -7.53
C ALA A 59 3.44 9.93 -6.85
N THR A 60 2.25 10.53 -6.91
CA THR A 60 1.99 11.88 -6.39
C THR A 60 0.83 11.86 -5.41
N LEU A 61 0.93 12.65 -4.34
CA LEU A 61 -0.16 12.89 -3.38
C LEU A 61 -0.42 14.40 -3.29
N THR A 62 -1.56 14.82 -3.83
CA THR A 62 -1.94 16.23 -3.97
C THR A 62 -3.03 16.59 -2.96
N ALA A 63 -2.77 17.56 -2.09
CA ALA A 63 -3.77 18.17 -1.23
C ALA A 63 -4.78 18.98 -2.06
N LEU A 64 -6.07 18.72 -1.86
CA LEU A 64 -7.16 19.39 -2.59
C LEU A 64 -7.84 20.49 -1.77
N ASP A 65 -7.88 20.36 -0.44
CA ASP A 65 -8.55 21.31 0.46
C ASP A 65 -7.64 21.85 1.60
N PHE A 66 -6.35 21.53 1.57
CA PHE A 66 -5.36 22.01 2.55
C PHE A 66 -3.99 22.30 1.91
N ASN A 67 -3.02 22.70 2.74
CA ASN A 67 -1.70 23.10 2.26
C ASN A 67 -0.86 21.87 1.82
N GLN A 68 -0.48 21.84 0.54
CA GLN A 68 0.39 20.82 -0.05
C GLN A 68 1.69 20.62 0.72
N SER A 69 2.30 21.69 1.26
CA SER A 69 3.55 21.57 2.02
C SER A 69 3.43 20.70 3.28
N VAL A 70 2.22 20.57 3.84
CA VAL A 70 1.97 19.67 4.98
C VAL A 70 2.07 18.22 4.54
N VAL A 71 1.65 17.89 3.31
CA VAL A 71 1.83 16.54 2.76
C VAL A 71 3.31 16.27 2.52
N GLU A 72 4.00 17.18 1.85
CA GLU A 72 5.41 17.01 1.47
C GLU A 72 6.35 16.88 2.68
N GLU A 73 5.98 17.44 3.84
CA GLU A 73 6.72 17.27 5.09
C GLU A 73 6.64 15.83 5.63
N HIS A 74 5.55 15.11 5.37
CA HIS A 74 5.25 13.82 5.97
C HIS A 74 5.39 12.62 5.04
N PHE A 75 5.45 12.85 3.71
CA PHE A 75 5.49 11.79 2.71
C PHE A 75 6.57 12.08 1.67
N GLY A 76 7.58 11.20 1.61
CA GLY A 76 8.60 11.24 0.56
C GLY A 76 8.21 10.45 -0.70
N ASP A 77 8.89 10.70 -1.82
CA ASP A 77 8.56 10.09 -3.12
C ASP A 77 8.50 8.54 -3.08
N GLN A 78 9.46 7.91 -2.40
CA GLN A 78 9.48 6.44 -2.25
C GLN A 78 8.30 5.93 -1.43
N GLU A 79 7.88 6.68 -0.42
CA GLU A 79 6.73 6.34 0.41
C GLU A 79 5.44 6.50 -0.39
N LEU A 80 5.36 7.49 -1.27
CA LEU A 80 4.21 7.67 -2.16
C LEU A 80 4.07 6.52 -3.17
N ILE A 81 5.18 5.97 -3.67
CA ILE A 81 5.14 4.77 -4.53
C ILE A 81 4.59 3.58 -3.74
N GLN A 82 5.12 3.34 -2.54
CA GLN A 82 4.65 2.25 -1.68
C GLN A 82 3.18 2.41 -1.29
N LEU A 83 2.73 3.64 -1.05
CA LEU A 83 1.34 3.96 -0.77
C LEU A 83 0.45 3.65 -1.98
N ALA A 84 0.86 4.09 -3.18
CA ALA A 84 0.12 3.81 -4.41
C ALA A 84 -0.03 2.31 -4.67
N ASP A 85 1.06 1.54 -4.54
CA ASP A 85 1.03 0.08 -4.68
C ASP A 85 0.11 -0.57 -3.64
N ALA A 86 0.21 -0.15 -2.37
CA ALA A 86 -0.62 -0.71 -1.31
C ALA A 86 -2.11 -0.41 -1.52
N VAL A 87 -2.46 0.78 -2.03
CA VAL A 87 -3.84 1.14 -2.38
C VAL A 87 -4.34 0.33 -3.58
N ALA A 88 -3.49 0.07 -4.58
CA ALA A 88 -3.86 -0.78 -5.72
C ALA A 88 -4.17 -2.21 -5.25
N PHE A 89 -3.37 -2.76 -4.33
CA PHE A 89 -3.66 -4.06 -3.72
C PHE A 89 -4.94 -4.04 -2.87
N ALA A 90 -5.19 -2.97 -2.11
CA ALA A 90 -6.40 -2.84 -1.29
C ALA A 90 -7.69 -2.76 -2.11
N THR A 91 -7.61 -2.21 -3.31
CA THR A 91 -8.75 -2.02 -4.21
C THR A 91 -8.87 -3.13 -5.27
N ASP A 92 -7.94 -4.10 -5.27
CA ASP A 92 -7.82 -5.17 -6.28
C ASP A 92 -7.89 -4.61 -7.71
N THR A 93 -7.38 -3.40 -7.94
CA THR A 93 -7.54 -2.66 -9.19
C THR A 93 -6.42 -1.65 -9.38
N ASP A 94 -5.91 -1.55 -10.60
CA ASP A 94 -5.08 -0.42 -11.03
C ASP A 94 -5.96 0.83 -11.18
N PHE A 95 -5.55 1.93 -10.56
CA PHE A 95 -6.30 3.19 -10.61
C PHE A 95 -5.47 4.29 -11.26
N ALA A 96 -6.09 5.14 -12.09
CA ALA A 96 -5.41 6.32 -12.64
C ALA A 96 -5.23 7.41 -11.58
N GLU A 97 -6.25 7.62 -10.75
CA GLU A 97 -6.21 8.49 -9.58
C GLU A 97 -7.31 8.11 -8.60
N VAL A 98 -7.07 8.36 -7.32
CA VAL A 98 -8.06 8.13 -6.26
C VAL A 98 -8.06 9.30 -5.29
N GLU A 99 -9.25 9.81 -5.02
CA GLU A 99 -9.48 10.86 -4.03
C GLU A 99 -10.03 10.26 -2.75
N PHE A 100 -9.47 10.66 -1.61
CA PHE A 100 -9.89 10.21 -0.29
C PHE A 100 -9.48 11.22 0.78
N ARG A 101 -10.16 11.18 1.93
CA ARG A 101 -9.74 11.96 3.09
C ARG A 101 -8.66 11.20 3.86
N LEU A 102 -7.58 11.88 4.28
CA LEU A 102 -6.47 11.23 4.99
C LEU A 102 -6.95 10.47 6.23
N GLU A 103 -7.90 11.05 6.97
CA GLU A 103 -8.51 10.46 8.16
C GLU A 103 -9.35 9.20 7.88
N GLU A 104 -9.82 9.01 6.65
CA GLU A 104 -10.61 7.85 6.22
C GLU A 104 -9.74 6.72 5.68
N MET A 105 -8.41 6.89 5.58
CA MET A 105 -7.51 5.90 4.98
C MET A 105 -7.61 4.53 5.68
N GLY A 106 -7.74 4.52 7.01
CA GLY A 106 -7.90 3.30 7.79
C GLY A 106 -9.16 2.53 7.40
N ASP A 107 -10.31 3.19 7.46
CA ASP A 107 -11.60 2.56 7.16
C ASP A 107 -11.71 2.18 5.68
N ARG A 108 -11.14 2.99 4.78
CA ARG A 108 -11.32 2.82 3.33
C ARG A 108 -10.41 1.78 2.70
N PHE A 109 -9.17 1.64 3.18
CA PHE A 109 -8.18 0.77 2.54
C PHE A 109 -7.58 -0.28 3.48
N LEU A 110 -7.37 0.07 4.76
CA LEU A 110 -6.78 -0.88 5.70
C LEU A 110 -7.79 -1.94 6.15
N GLN A 111 -9.03 -1.55 6.41
CA GLN A 111 -10.09 -2.47 6.85
C GLN A 111 -10.44 -3.55 5.81
N PRO A 112 -10.61 -3.24 4.50
CA PRO A 112 -10.82 -4.28 3.49
C PRO A 112 -9.67 -5.28 3.39
N LEU A 113 -8.42 -4.82 3.54
CA LEU A 113 -7.25 -5.70 3.56
C LEU A 113 -7.23 -6.60 4.79
N HIS A 114 -7.59 -6.07 5.94
CA HIS A 114 -7.72 -6.86 7.17
C HIS A 114 -8.71 -8.02 6.97
N GLU A 115 -9.92 -7.70 6.50
CA GLU A 115 -10.97 -8.69 6.24
C GLU A 115 -10.50 -9.75 5.23
N THR A 116 -9.84 -9.32 4.14
CA THR A 116 -9.32 -10.23 3.11
C THR A 116 -8.25 -11.18 3.68
N LEU A 117 -7.36 -10.69 4.55
CA LEU A 117 -6.32 -11.51 5.18
C LEU A 117 -6.93 -12.50 6.18
N GLU A 118 -7.93 -12.08 6.97
CA GLU A 118 -8.66 -12.95 7.89
C GLU A 118 -9.42 -14.05 7.14
N GLU A 119 -10.12 -13.71 6.05
CA GLU A 119 -10.82 -14.68 5.18
C GLU A 119 -9.87 -15.69 4.55
N ALA A 120 -8.63 -15.27 4.26
CA ALA A 120 -7.57 -16.16 3.79
C ALA A 120 -6.99 -17.08 4.89
N GLY A 121 -7.43 -16.91 6.15
CA GLY A 121 -6.97 -17.67 7.32
C GLY A 121 -5.64 -17.16 7.89
N ILE A 122 -5.24 -15.93 7.56
CA ILE A 122 -4.03 -15.30 8.09
C ILE A 122 -4.38 -14.63 9.42
N THR A 123 -3.72 -15.04 10.49
CA THR A 123 -3.81 -14.35 11.78
C THR A 123 -2.84 -13.18 11.77
N LEU A 124 -3.35 -11.97 12.02
CA LEU A 124 -2.52 -10.78 12.07
C LEU A 124 -1.93 -10.62 13.47
N ASP A 125 -0.61 -10.81 13.57
CA ASP A 125 0.12 -10.52 14.78
C ASP A 125 -0.04 -9.03 15.13
N HIS A 126 -0.55 -8.76 16.34
CA HIS A 126 -0.81 -7.40 16.77
C HIS A 126 0.46 -6.63 17.20
N GLU A 127 1.65 -7.24 17.13
CA GLU A 127 2.86 -6.70 17.74
C GLU A 127 4.03 -6.46 16.76
N GLN A 128 4.33 -5.17 16.61
CA GLN A 128 5.64 -4.53 16.37
C GLN A 128 6.35 -4.63 15.00
N GLY A 129 6.64 -3.44 14.47
CA GLY A 129 7.88 -3.15 13.74
C GLY A 129 7.70 -2.97 12.24
N SER A 130 7.84 -1.74 11.76
CA SER A 130 7.99 -1.42 10.34
C SER A 130 9.00 -2.35 9.68
N PRO A 131 8.74 -2.87 8.46
CA PRO A 131 9.78 -3.50 7.66
C PRO A 131 10.77 -2.41 7.26
N ASN A 132 11.87 -2.32 8.00
CA ASN A 132 13.00 -1.47 7.66
C ASN A 132 13.65 -2.08 6.42
N VAL A 133 13.20 -1.68 5.23
CA VAL A 133 13.90 -1.97 3.98
C VAL A 133 15.11 -1.04 3.95
N SER A 134 16.17 -1.46 4.63
CA SER A 134 17.50 -0.92 4.40
C SER A 134 17.80 -1.08 2.92
N ALA A 135 17.84 0.05 2.20
CA ALA A 135 18.55 0.15 0.95
C ALA A 135 20.04 -0.09 1.27
N ASP A 136 20.46 -1.36 1.14
CA ASP A 136 21.85 -1.74 1.08
C ASP A 136 22.42 -1.15 -0.21
N ASN A 137 22.92 0.08 -0.12
CA ASN A 137 23.74 0.69 -1.15
C ASN A 137 25.10 0.00 -1.11
N ALA A 138 25.36 -0.75 -2.17
CA ALA A 138 26.69 -1.15 -2.56
C ALA A 138 27.56 0.10 -2.83
N ASP A 139 28.67 0.21 -2.10
CA ASP A 139 30.01 0.46 -2.66
C ASP A 139 31.08 -0.12 -1.72
#